data_AF-W4M948-F1
#
_entry.id   AF-W4M948-F1
#
_cell.length_a   1.000
_cell.length_b   1.000
_cell.length_c   1.000
_cell.angle_alpha   90.00
_cell.angle_beta   90.00
_cell.angle_gamma   90.00
#
_symmetry.space_group_name_H-M   'P 1'
#
loop_
_entity.id
_entity.type
_entity.pdbx_description
1 polymer ?
#
loop_
_entity_poly.entity_id
_entity_poly.type
_entity_poly.pdbx_seq_one_letter_code
_entity_poly.pdbx_strand_id
1 'polypeptide(L)'
;MTALSNAKLPALTNAKPFSYDRASLRSAIVLVGVGNFHRAHQAVYLDDVFDTGRHHDWAISGTGVISADEAMHGWWHHQTGFPPRAAVYAIATAPRWVAR
;
A
#
# COMPACT_ATOMS: atom_id res chain seq x y z
N MET A 1 -14.70 1.66 -15.37
CA MET A 1 -14.17 2.00 -14.03
C MET A 1 -12.85 2.74 -14.21
N THR A 2 -12.62 3.83 -13.48
CA THR A 2 -11.34 4.54 -13.51
C THR A 2 -10.29 3.77 -12.71
N ALA A 3 -9.22 3.32 -13.35
CA ALA A 3 -8.12 2.67 -12.64
C ALA A 3 -7.46 3.64 -11.65
N LEU A 4 -7.29 3.20 -10.39
CA LEU A 4 -6.62 3.97 -9.33
C LEU A 4 -5.11 4.05 -9.59
N SER A 5 -4.52 5.22 -9.36
CA SER A 5 -3.07 5.40 -9.35
C SER A 5 -2.65 6.59 -8.49
N ASN A 6 -1.37 6.65 -8.12
CA ASN A 6 -0.80 7.78 -7.35
C ASN A 6 -1.08 9.15 -8.00
N ALA A 7 -0.96 9.25 -9.33
CA ALA A 7 -1.22 10.48 -10.08
C ALA A 7 -2.68 10.95 -10.00
N LYS A 8 -3.61 10.05 -9.69
CA LYS A 8 -5.05 10.35 -9.63
C LYS A 8 -5.53 10.63 -8.20
N LEU A 9 -4.71 10.41 -7.18
CA LEU A 9 -5.10 10.62 -5.78
C LEU A 9 -5.64 12.04 -5.48
N PRO A 10 -5.03 13.13 -5.98
CA PRO A 10 -5.54 14.48 -5.73
C PRO A 10 -6.94 14.74 -6.28
N ALA A 11 -7.38 13.94 -7.27
CA ALA A 11 -8.68 14.07 -7.91
C ALA A 11 -9.77 13.19 -7.28
N LEU A 12 -9.44 12.38 -6.26
CA LEU A 12 -10.43 11.52 -5.59
C LEU A 12 -11.22 12.32 -4.55
N THR A 13 -12.54 12.39 -4.71
CA THR A 13 -13.42 13.09 -3.76
C THR A 13 -14.07 12.16 -2.72
N ASN A 14 -14.08 10.85 -2.98
CA ASN A 14 -14.80 9.86 -2.17
C ASN A 14 -13.85 8.90 -1.42
N ALA A 15 -12.63 9.35 -1.15
CA ALA A 15 -11.62 8.58 -0.44
C ALA A 15 -11.04 9.43 0.70
N LYS A 16 -10.69 8.79 1.81
CA LYS A 16 -9.94 9.46 2.87
C LYS A 16 -8.52 9.75 2.37
N PRO A 17 -8.03 11.01 2.44
CA PRO A 17 -6.64 11.31 2.12
C PRO A 17 -5.70 10.75 3.20
N PHE A 18 -4.48 10.40 2.81
CA PHE A 18 -3.41 10.08 3.74
C PHE A 18 -2.98 11.35 4.50
N SER A 19 -2.79 11.27 5.82
CA SER A 19 -2.27 12.41 6.60
C SER A 19 -0.73 12.45 6.64
N TYR A 20 -0.06 11.48 6.00
CA TYR A 20 1.38 11.30 5.97
C TYR A 20 1.91 11.22 4.54
N ASP A 21 3.19 11.58 4.36
CA ASP A 21 3.87 11.43 3.07
C ASP A 21 4.27 9.96 2.86
N ARG A 22 3.51 9.27 2.02
CA ARG A 22 3.78 7.87 1.63
C ARG A 22 5.15 7.66 0.98
N ALA A 23 5.71 8.67 0.32
CA ALA A 23 7.04 8.56 -0.29
C ALA A 23 8.17 8.59 0.76
N SER A 24 7.88 9.07 1.97
CA SER A 24 8.84 9.14 3.08
C SER A 24 8.95 7.85 3.92
N LEU A 25 8.03 6.90 3.73
CA LEU A 25 8.00 5.64 4.47
C LEU A 25 9.26 4.81 4.21
N ARG A 26 9.74 4.10 5.25
CA ARG A 26 10.87 3.17 5.16
C ARG A 26 10.44 1.79 5.58
N SER A 27 10.84 0.78 4.82
CA SER A 27 10.47 -0.60 5.12
C SER A 27 11.32 -1.18 6.24
N ALA A 28 10.70 -1.86 7.20
CA ALA A 28 11.38 -2.74 8.15
C ALA A 28 10.76 -4.14 8.24
N ILE A 29 9.62 -4.39 7.59
CA ILE A 29 8.92 -5.67 7.65
C ILE A 29 8.95 -6.30 6.26
N VAL A 30 9.45 -7.53 6.12
CA VAL A 30 9.31 -8.28 4.85
C VAL A 30 8.06 -9.16 4.94
N LEU A 31 7.13 -9.01 4.01
CA LEU A 31 5.94 -9.86 3.92
C LEU A 31 6.06 -10.80 2.73
N VAL A 32 6.14 -12.09 3.01
CA VAL A 32 6.08 -13.15 1.99
C VAL A 32 4.62 -13.50 1.71
N GLY A 33 4.20 -13.40 0.45
CA GLY A 33 2.83 -13.70 0.02
C GLY A 33 1.89 -12.49 0.13
N VAL A 34 1.82 -11.69 -0.94
CA VAL A 34 1.03 -10.45 -1.01
C VAL A 34 -0.43 -10.74 -1.43
N GLY A 35 -1.19 -11.39 -0.54
CA GLY A 35 -2.60 -11.75 -0.76
C GLY A 35 -3.65 -10.70 -0.34
N ASN A 36 -4.93 -11.07 -0.43
CA ASN A 36 -6.03 -10.19 0.01
C ASN A 36 -6.02 -9.95 1.53
N PHE A 37 -5.69 -10.99 2.31
CA PHE A 37 -5.80 -10.93 3.78
C PHE A 37 -4.86 -9.90 4.40
N HIS A 38 -3.57 -9.91 4.06
CA HIS A 38 -2.64 -8.93 4.64
C HIS A 38 -3.01 -7.49 4.25
N ARG A 39 -3.52 -7.27 3.03
CA ARG A 39 -3.97 -5.94 2.57
C ARG A 39 -5.19 -5.45 3.35
N ALA A 40 -6.11 -6.35 3.70
CA ALA A 40 -7.29 -6.04 4.49
C ALA A 40 -7.03 -5.98 6.01
N HIS A 41 -5.89 -6.52 6.47
CA HIS A 41 -5.60 -6.67 7.91
C HIS A 41 -4.34 -5.88 8.32
N GLN A 42 -3.15 -6.45 8.10
CA GLN A 42 -1.89 -5.85 8.59
C GLN A 42 -1.63 -4.47 7.97
N ALA A 43 -1.89 -4.31 6.67
CA ALA A 43 -1.70 -3.03 6.01
C ALA A 43 -2.64 -1.96 6.59
N VAL A 44 -3.90 -2.30 6.88
CA VAL A 44 -4.86 -1.34 7.49
C VAL A 44 -4.37 -0.85 8.85
N TYR A 45 -3.87 -1.73 9.70
CA TYR A 45 -3.32 -1.31 11.00
C TYR A 45 -2.10 -0.41 10.88
N LEU A 46 -1.21 -0.67 9.94
CA LEU A 46 -0.07 0.22 9.70
C LEU A 46 -0.51 1.57 9.13
N ASP A 47 -1.56 1.62 8.31
CA ASP A 47 -2.16 2.90 7.83
C ASP A 47 -2.56 3.76 9.02
N ASP A 48 -3.34 3.18 9.93
CA ASP A 48 -3.86 3.88 11.09
C ASP A 48 -2.72 4.33 12.02
N VAL A 49 -1.64 3.55 12.14
CA VAL A 49 -0.43 3.96 12.89
C VAL A 49 0.30 5.11 12.21
N PHE A 50 0.50 5.06 10.89
CA PHE A 50 1.20 6.09 10.14
C PHE A 50 0.44 7.41 10.15
N ASP A 51 -0.90 7.35 10.14
CA ASP A 51 -1.78 8.50 10.29
C ASP A 51 -1.59 9.23 11.63
N THR A 52 -1.06 8.57 12.66
CA THR A 52 -0.70 9.20 13.94
C THR A 52 0.67 9.90 13.92
N GLY A 53 1.38 9.89 12.79
CA GLY A 53 2.72 10.46 12.64
C GLY A 53 3.82 9.61 13.29
N ARG A 54 3.56 8.32 13.57
CA ARG A 54 4.49 7.41 14.24
C ARG A 54 4.91 6.25 13.34
N HIS A 55 6.07 5.69 13.66
CA HIS A 55 6.57 4.43 13.10
C HIS A 55 6.62 4.38 11.56
N HIS A 56 6.91 5.51 10.90
CA HIS A 56 7.08 5.57 9.43
C HIS A 56 8.24 4.71 8.90
N ASP A 57 9.01 4.10 9.79
CA ASP A 57 10.03 3.10 9.53
C ASP A 57 9.53 1.64 9.58
N TRP A 58 8.24 1.39 9.80
CA TRP A 58 7.65 0.04 9.87
C TRP A 58 6.95 -0.40 8.58
N ALA A 59 7.21 0.26 7.45
CA ALA A 59 6.57 -0.12 6.21
C ALA A 59 6.94 -1.56 5.80
N ILE A 60 6.12 -2.16 4.95
CA ILE A 60 6.18 -3.57 4.55
C ILE A 60 6.86 -3.70 3.18
N SER A 61 8.01 -4.34 3.06
CA SER A 61 8.45 -4.86 1.76
C SER A 61 7.72 -6.17 1.42
N GLY A 62 6.70 -6.13 0.56
CA GLY A 62 6.05 -7.33 0.01
C GLY A 62 6.97 -8.10 -0.95
N THR A 63 6.96 -9.43 -0.87
CA THR A 63 7.69 -10.30 -1.79
C THR A 63 6.87 -11.54 -2.13
N GLY A 64 7.01 -11.99 -3.37
CA GLY A 64 6.44 -13.22 -3.88
C GLY A 64 7.54 -14.27 -4.08
N VAL A 65 7.23 -15.52 -3.75
CA VAL A 65 8.18 -16.64 -3.84
C VAL A 65 7.68 -17.75 -4.74
N ILE A 66 6.48 -17.61 -5.30
CA ILE A 66 5.89 -18.54 -6.26
C ILE A 66 5.45 -17.79 -7.52
N SER A 67 5.35 -18.51 -8.64
CA SER A 67 4.96 -17.94 -9.95
C SER A 67 3.59 -17.24 -9.92
N ALA A 68 2.67 -17.72 -9.09
CA ALA A 68 1.35 -17.11 -8.91
C ALA A 68 1.41 -15.66 -8.36
N ASP A 69 2.51 -15.26 -7.72
CA ASP A 69 2.68 -13.91 -7.17
C ASP A 69 3.00 -12.85 -8.24
N GLU A 70 3.47 -13.26 -9.43
CA GLU A 70 3.92 -12.33 -10.49
C GLU A 70 2.80 -11.39 -10.96
N ALA A 71 1.58 -11.90 -11.09
CA ALA A 71 0.43 -11.10 -11.49
C ALA A 71 0.14 -9.98 -10.47
N MET A 72 0.25 -10.29 -9.18
CA MET A 72 0.06 -9.30 -8.11
C MET A 72 1.18 -8.26 -8.12
N HIS A 73 2.42 -8.69 -8.32
CA HIS A 73 3.57 -7.82 -8.41
C HIS A 73 3.41 -6.81 -9.56
N GLY A 74 3.03 -7.27 -10.76
CA GLY A 74 2.80 -6.40 -11.92
C GLY A 74 1.68 -5.38 -11.73
N TRP A 75 0.53 -5.81 -11.17
CA TRP A 75 -0.59 -4.91 -10.87
C TRP A 75 -0.20 -3.78 -9.91
N TRP A 76 0.64 -4.08 -8.92
CA TRP A 76 1.06 -3.12 -7.92
C TRP A 76 1.92 -2.00 -8.49
N HIS A 77 2.89 -2.32 -9.35
CA HIS A 77 3.76 -1.32 -9.97
C HIS A 77 2.97 -0.35 -10.85
N HIS A 78 1.97 -0.84 -11.57
CA HIS A 78 1.12 0.00 -12.40
C HIS A 78 0.32 1.04 -11.59
N GLN A 79 -0.15 0.67 -10.39
CA GLN A 79 -0.95 1.60 -9.57
C GLN A 79 -0.12 2.63 -8.81
N THR A 80 1.04 2.23 -8.29
CA THR A 80 1.86 3.12 -7.47
C THR A 80 2.84 3.96 -8.29
N GLY A 81 3.33 3.45 -9.41
CA GLY A 81 4.43 4.09 -10.13
C GLY A 81 5.77 4.05 -9.36
N PHE A 82 5.89 3.24 -8.31
CA PHE A 82 7.16 3.02 -7.62
C PHE A 82 8.05 2.03 -8.40
N PRO A 83 9.37 2.27 -8.48
CA PRO A 83 10.27 1.42 -9.25
C PRO A 83 10.46 0.04 -8.59
N PRO A 84 10.71 -1.02 -9.39
CA PRO A 84 10.77 -2.41 -8.93
C PRO A 84 11.90 -2.73 -7.93
N ARG A 85 12.88 -1.83 -7.76
CA ARG A 85 14.00 -2.00 -6.82
C ARG A 85 13.78 -1.29 -5.47
N ALA A 86 12.77 -0.43 -5.36
CA ALA A 86 12.45 0.31 -4.14
C ALA A 86 11.04 -0.08 -3.70
N ALA A 87 10.88 -1.34 -3.39
CA ALA A 87 9.59 -1.88 -3.04
C ALA A 87 9.40 -1.76 -1.52
N VAL A 88 9.40 -0.52 -1.02
CA VAL A 88 8.82 -0.19 0.28
C VAL A 88 7.30 -0.20 0.06
N TYR A 89 6.67 -1.34 0.28
CA TYR A 89 5.21 -1.43 0.28
C TYR A 89 4.68 -1.04 1.67
N ALA A 90 3.38 -0.87 1.74
CA ALA A 90 2.51 -0.71 2.90
C ALA A 90 1.57 0.44 2.57
N ILE A 91 0.32 0.04 2.46
CA ILE A 91 -0.86 0.90 2.35
C ILE A 91 -0.91 1.79 1.11
N ALA A 92 -1.25 1.17 0.00
CA ALA A 92 -2.32 1.76 -0.78
C ALA A 92 -3.34 0.66 -1.05
N THR A 93 -4.60 1.04 -1.22
CA THR A 93 -5.68 0.16 -1.72
C THR A 93 -6.40 -0.77 -0.76
N ALA A 94 -6.37 -0.59 0.55
CA ALA A 94 -7.56 -0.97 1.32
C ALA A 94 -8.53 0.22 1.22
N PRO A 95 -9.51 0.21 0.32
CA PRO A 95 -10.57 1.20 0.39
C PRO A 95 -11.22 1.08 1.77
N ARG A 96 -11.30 2.19 2.51
CA ARG A 96 -12.19 2.34 3.66
C ARG A 96 -13.64 2.29 3.15
N TRP A 97 -14.14 1.12 2.76
CA TRP A 97 -15.58 0.91 2.54
C TRP A 97 -16.20 0.57 3.91
N VAL A 98 -16.90 1.56 4.47
CA VAL A 98 -17.88 1.45 5.57
C VAL A 98 -17.31 1.14 6.96
N ALA A 99 -17.09 2.20 7.73
CA ALA A 99 -17.53 2.31 9.12
C ALA A 99 -17.49 3.79 9.56
N ARG A 100 -18.41 4.58 9.00
CA ARG A 100 -19.10 5.72 9.63
C ARG A 100 -20.18 6.23 8.68
#